data_AF-A0A084Q7W3-F1
#
_entry.id   AF-A0A084Q7W3-F1
#
_cell.length_a   1.000
_cell.length_b   1.000
_cell.length_c   1.000
_cell.angle_alpha   90.00
_cell.angle_beta   90.00
_cell.angle_gamma   90.00
#
_symmetry.space_group_name_H-M   'P 1'
#
loop_
_entity.id
_entity.type
_entity.pdbx_description
1 polymer ?
#
loop_
_entity_poly.entity_id
_entity_poly.type
_entity_poly.pdbx_seq_one_letter_code
_entity_poly.pdbx_strand_id
1 'polypeptide(L)'
;MAAALLTGVAFGAALVASGVFQPAVITAQLKLDDFRMLQSFLTAAAASGIVVSAFQLSGHTKLPPRRYSSLGLFSFFDGNLIGGLLLGAGMAFAGSCPGTVLAQVGAGSPSSYATLGGGIIGGLAWTGFLEQWTRSSASQSGSRDAKRPLTVGELLGLHPSMAALLLQALMSLAVLSLLTFTNQASVQSLVPPVTGGLLISVTQLVSLALRRSTLGTSKAFEDVAQYILQAVGLSKGPLPQSQNLIMATGVALGGFLLSVAYPSVASGPKPAISSAASAFGGFLMVVGARLAGGCTSGHGISGTSLSSLSSLLTTGAMLAGGMATAAFLSY
;
A
#
# COMPACT_ATOMS: atom_id res chain seq x y z
N MET A 1 3.41 -10.10 19.23
CA MET A 1 4.19 -8.83 19.19
C MET A 1 5.49 -9.01 18.42
N ALA A 2 6.38 -9.94 18.80
CA ALA A 2 7.62 -10.22 18.07
C ALA A 2 7.42 -10.52 16.56
N ALA A 3 6.41 -11.34 16.22
CA ALA A 3 6.05 -11.62 14.82
C ALA A 3 5.74 -10.36 13.99
N ALA A 4 5.01 -9.39 14.56
CA ALA A 4 4.69 -8.13 13.89
C ALA A 4 5.94 -7.29 13.68
N LEU A 5 6.81 -7.22 14.69
CA LEU A 5 8.07 -6.47 14.61
C LEU A 5 9.00 -7.08 13.55
N LEU A 6 9.22 -8.40 13.59
CA LEU A 6 10.08 -9.11 12.64
C LEU A 6 9.57 -8.97 11.20
N THR A 7 8.27 -9.12 10.99
CA THR A 7 7.65 -8.91 9.67
C THR A 7 7.84 -7.46 9.22
N GLY A 8 7.71 -6.49 10.14
CA GLY A 8 7.91 -5.08 9.87
C GLY A 8 9.34 -4.77 9.45
N VAL A 9 10.32 -5.25 10.22
CA VAL A 9 11.75 -5.10 9.93
C VAL A 9 12.09 -5.69 8.57
N ALA A 10 11.64 -6.92 8.30
CA ALA A 10 11.84 -7.55 7.01
C ALA A 10 11.23 -6.73 5.86
N PHE A 11 9.97 -6.28 6.02
CA PHE A 11 9.27 -5.49 5.00
C PHE A 11 9.95 -4.13 4.75
N GLY A 12 10.32 -3.41 5.81
CA GLY A 12 11.05 -2.14 5.72
C GLY A 12 12.40 -2.29 5.03
N ALA A 13 13.17 -3.31 5.40
CA ALA A 13 14.44 -3.63 4.75
C ALA A 13 14.23 -3.98 3.27
N ALA A 14 13.22 -4.79 2.91
CA ALA A 14 12.93 -5.12 1.52
C ALA A 14 12.55 -3.88 0.67
N LEU A 15 11.82 -2.92 1.25
CA LEU A 15 11.48 -1.65 0.61
C LEU A 15 12.73 -0.78 0.35
N VAL A 16 13.67 -0.74 1.30
CA VAL A 16 14.94 -0.02 1.11
C VAL A 16 15.84 -0.74 0.12
N ALA A 17 15.96 -2.06 0.20
CA ALA A 17 16.76 -2.87 -0.71
C ALA A 17 16.35 -2.70 -2.17
N SER A 18 15.05 -2.69 -2.43
CA SER A 18 14.47 -2.54 -3.77
C SER A 18 14.54 -1.11 -4.31
N GLY A 19 14.85 -0.11 -3.47
CA GLY A 19 14.89 1.30 -3.86
C GLY A 19 13.50 1.96 -4.03
N VAL A 20 12.41 1.21 -3.93
CA VAL A 20 11.03 1.70 -4.13
C VAL A 20 10.57 2.68 -3.05
N PHE A 21 11.31 2.76 -1.94
CA PHE A 21 11.08 3.75 -0.90
C PHE A 21 11.51 5.16 -1.33
N GLN A 22 12.37 5.32 -2.35
CA GLN A 22 12.90 6.64 -2.68
C GLN A 22 11.84 7.52 -3.34
N PRO A 23 11.70 8.80 -2.91
CA PRO A 23 10.71 9.70 -3.51
C PRO A 23 10.87 9.88 -5.02
N ALA A 24 12.11 9.90 -5.53
CA ALA A 24 12.38 10.00 -6.97
C ALA A 24 11.81 8.82 -7.77
N VAL A 25 11.87 7.60 -7.23
CA VAL A 25 11.33 6.40 -7.88
C VAL A 25 9.81 6.47 -7.95
N ILE A 26 9.17 6.96 -6.88
CA ILE A 26 7.71 7.07 -6.82
C ILE A 26 7.22 8.16 -7.79
N THR A 27 7.86 9.32 -7.84
CA THR A 27 7.47 10.40 -8.76
C THR A 27 7.77 10.05 -10.21
N ALA A 28 8.92 9.43 -10.51
CA ALA A 28 9.26 8.96 -11.85
C ALA A 28 8.27 7.90 -12.36
N GLN A 29 7.83 6.99 -11.48
CA GLN A 29 6.80 6.01 -11.81
C GLN A 29 5.48 6.66 -12.20
N LEU A 30 5.07 7.71 -11.49
CA LEU A 30 3.82 8.42 -11.76
C LEU A 30 3.91 9.32 -13.00
N LYS A 31 5.12 9.76 -13.38
CA LYS A 31 5.38 10.45 -14.65
C LYS A 31 5.57 9.51 -15.85
N LEU A 32 5.60 8.20 -15.60
CA LEU A 32 5.91 7.17 -16.61
C LEU A 32 7.34 7.27 -17.16
N ASP A 33 8.25 7.89 -16.41
CA ASP A 33 9.67 8.02 -16.76
C ASP A 33 10.45 6.75 -16.40
N ASP A 34 10.12 6.11 -15.27
CA ASP A 34 10.75 4.87 -14.81
C ASP A 34 9.71 3.88 -14.28
N PHE A 35 9.69 2.67 -14.84
CA PHE A 35 8.75 1.60 -14.49
C PHE A 35 9.28 0.63 -13.42
N ARG A 36 10.42 0.92 -12.80
CA ARG A 36 11.05 0.10 -11.76
C ARG A 36 10.11 -0.20 -10.58
N MET A 37 9.36 0.79 -10.11
CA MET A 37 8.40 0.60 -9.03
C MET A 37 7.32 -0.39 -9.44
N LEU A 38 6.73 -0.22 -10.62
CA LEU A 38 5.72 -1.13 -11.15
C LEU A 38 6.25 -2.56 -11.32
N GLN A 39 7.48 -2.73 -11.83
CA GLN A 39 8.11 -4.05 -11.93
C GLN A 39 8.23 -4.76 -10.59
N SER A 40 8.76 -4.07 -9.58
CA SER A 40 8.92 -4.65 -8.25
C SER A 40 7.56 -5.02 -7.63
N PHE A 41 6.55 -4.18 -7.87
CA PHE A 41 5.21 -4.36 -7.32
C PHE A 41 4.46 -5.51 -7.98
N LEU A 42 4.49 -5.59 -9.32
CA LEU A 42 3.91 -6.71 -10.07
C LEU A 42 4.60 -8.02 -9.72
N THR A 43 5.94 -8.02 -9.61
CA THR A 43 6.70 -9.19 -9.17
C THR A 43 6.30 -9.62 -7.75
N ALA A 44 6.20 -8.67 -6.82
CA ALA A 44 5.78 -8.95 -5.46
C ALA A 44 4.35 -9.51 -5.40
N ALA A 45 3.43 -8.96 -6.19
CA ALA A 45 2.05 -9.40 -6.25
C ALA A 45 1.91 -10.81 -6.86
N ALA A 46 2.59 -11.09 -7.97
CA ALA A 46 2.59 -12.40 -8.61
C ALA A 46 3.16 -13.48 -7.67
N ALA A 47 4.35 -13.23 -7.10
CA ALA A 47 4.98 -14.16 -6.16
C ALA A 47 4.16 -14.32 -4.87
N SER A 48 3.57 -13.24 -4.34
CA SER A 48 2.67 -13.30 -3.18
C SER A 48 1.41 -14.11 -3.49
N GLY A 49 0.92 -14.07 -4.73
CA GLY A 49 -0.16 -14.92 -5.21
C GLY A 49 0.16 -16.40 -5.01
N ILE A 50 1.35 -16.83 -5.44
CA ILE A 50 1.80 -18.22 -5.30
C ILE A 50 1.88 -18.60 -3.82
N VAL A 51 2.47 -17.73 -2.99
CA VAL A 51 2.58 -17.95 -1.54
C VAL A 51 1.19 -18.08 -0.89
N VAL A 52 0.27 -17.17 -1.21
CA VAL A 52 -1.09 -17.18 -0.67
C VAL A 52 -1.86 -18.42 -1.11
N SER A 53 -1.79 -18.77 -2.40
CA SER A 53 -2.43 -19.98 -2.94
C SER A 53 -1.89 -21.25 -2.27
N ALA A 54 -0.57 -21.36 -2.06
CA ALA A 54 0.03 -22.48 -1.35
C ALA A 54 -0.49 -22.61 0.09
N PHE A 55 -0.53 -21.52 0.86
CA PHE A 55 -1.04 -21.52 2.23
C PHE A 55 -2.53 -21.84 2.34
N GLN A 56 -3.33 -21.42 1.36
CA GLN A 56 -4.75 -21.76 1.28
C GLN A 56 -4.96 -23.25 0.97
N LEU A 57 -4.18 -23.82 0.04
CA LEU A 57 -4.23 -25.25 -0.31
C LEU A 57 -3.78 -26.13 0.86
N SER A 58 -2.78 -25.71 1.64
CA SER A 58 -2.35 -26.42 2.84
C SER A 58 -3.34 -26.33 4.01
N GLY A 59 -4.46 -25.61 3.87
CA GLY A 59 -5.48 -25.47 4.94
C GLY A 59 -5.05 -24.62 6.14
N HIS A 60 -3.85 -24.01 6.10
CA HIS A 60 -3.25 -23.31 7.24
C HIS A 60 -3.84 -21.93 7.48
N THR A 61 -4.43 -21.28 6.46
CA THR A 61 -5.06 -19.96 6.61
C THR A 61 -6.17 -19.74 5.58
N LYS A 62 -7.37 -19.36 6.05
CA LYS A 62 -8.46 -18.88 5.19
C LYS A 62 -8.41 -17.36 5.14
N LEU A 63 -7.84 -16.83 4.05
CA LEU A 63 -7.79 -15.39 3.80
C LEU A 63 -8.99 -14.99 2.94
N PRO A 64 -9.96 -14.22 3.47
CA PRO A 64 -11.09 -13.76 2.67
C PRO A 64 -10.63 -12.71 1.64
N PRO A 65 -11.19 -12.72 0.41
CA PRO A 65 -10.98 -11.64 -0.55
C PRO A 65 -11.39 -10.29 0.04
N ARG A 66 -10.70 -9.21 -0.37
CA ARG A 66 -11.12 -7.86 0.04
C ARG A 66 -12.50 -7.53 -0.54
N ARG A 67 -13.33 -6.91 0.31
CA ARG A 67 -14.66 -6.42 -0.06
C ARG A 67 -14.57 -5.06 -0.75
N TYR A 68 -15.66 -4.66 -1.37
CA TYR A 68 -15.80 -3.30 -1.87
C TYR A 68 -16.02 -2.32 -0.71
N SER A 69 -15.45 -1.13 -0.85
CA SER A 69 -15.73 0.04 -0.01
C SER A 69 -16.66 0.95 -0.80
N SER A 70 -17.75 1.38 -0.16
CA SER A 70 -18.73 2.26 -0.79
C SER A 70 -19.07 3.47 0.06
N LEU A 71 -19.28 4.60 -0.61
CA LEU A 71 -19.78 5.86 -0.05
C LEU A 71 -21.29 6.01 -0.24
N GLY A 72 -21.91 5.22 -1.12
CA GLY A 72 -23.33 5.33 -1.46
C GLY A 72 -23.64 6.50 -2.42
N LEU A 73 -22.65 7.01 -3.16
CA LEU A 73 -22.80 8.14 -4.08
C LEU A 73 -23.37 7.72 -5.44
N PHE A 74 -22.74 6.75 -6.10
CA PHE A 74 -23.12 6.35 -7.47
C PHE A 74 -23.02 4.86 -7.75
N SER A 75 -22.17 4.13 -7.04
CA SER A 75 -21.96 2.70 -7.26
C SER A 75 -21.44 2.03 -5.98
N PHE A 76 -21.39 0.70 -5.97
CA PHE A 76 -20.88 -0.08 -4.85
C PHE A 76 -19.35 -0.06 -4.69
N PHE A 77 -18.62 0.41 -5.70
CA PHE A 77 -17.15 0.52 -5.71
C PHE A 77 -16.68 1.98 -5.65
N ASP A 78 -17.59 2.93 -5.45
CA ASP A 78 -17.30 4.37 -5.45
C ASP A 78 -16.25 4.76 -4.39
N GLY A 79 -16.31 4.18 -3.20
CA GLY A 79 -15.30 4.35 -2.15
C GLY A 79 -13.92 3.83 -2.58
N ASN A 80 -13.86 2.68 -3.25
CA ASN A 80 -12.62 2.17 -3.84
C ASN A 80 -12.06 3.09 -4.94
N LEU A 81 -12.93 3.60 -5.83
CA LEU A 81 -12.52 4.47 -6.93
C LEU A 81 -12.03 5.82 -6.42
N ILE A 82 -12.85 6.52 -5.63
CA ILE A 82 -12.52 7.85 -5.09
C ILE A 82 -11.33 7.74 -4.14
N GLY A 83 -11.34 6.76 -3.23
CA GLY A 83 -10.24 6.54 -2.29
C GLY A 83 -8.94 6.16 -3.00
N GLY A 84 -9.01 5.33 -4.05
CA GLY A 84 -7.88 5.01 -4.91
C GLY A 84 -7.31 6.25 -5.59
N LEU A 85 -8.14 7.04 -6.28
CA LEU A 85 -7.72 8.28 -6.94
C LEU A 85 -7.05 9.26 -5.96
N LEU A 86 -7.65 9.45 -4.78
CA LEU A 86 -7.12 10.33 -3.72
C LEU A 86 -5.79 9.81 -3.16
N LEU A 87 -5.69 8.49 -2.96
CA LEU A 87 -4.45 7.83 -2.57
C LEU A 87 -3.34 8.08 -3.60
N GLY A 88 -3.65 7.91 -4.88
CA GLY A 88 -2.74 8.18 -5.99
C GLY A 88 -2.28 9.63 -6.04
N ALA A 89 -3.21 10.58 -5.94
CA ALA A 89 -2.91 12.01 -5.89
C ALA A 89 -1.98 12.35 -4.71
N GLY A 90 -2.27 11.80 -3.53
CA GLY A 90 -1.41 11.94 -2.35
C GLY A 90 0.00 11.38 -2.58
N MET A 91 0.11 10.25 -3.27
CA MET A 91 1.40 9.67 -3.63
C MET A 91 2.22 10.57 -4.55
N ALA A 92 1.58 11.27 -5.49
CA ALA A 92 2.25 12.26 -6.34
C ALA A 92 2.78 13.42 -5.47
N PHE A 93 1.92 14.09 -4.72
CA PHE A 93 2.32 15.23 -3.89
C PHE A 93 3.43 14.91 -2.87
N ALA A 94 3.40 13.71 -2.29
CA ALA A 94 4.34 13.33 -1.23
C ALA A 94 5.59 12.61 -1.72
N GLY A 95 5.60 12.07 -2.95
CA GLY A 95 6.62 11.11 -3.38
C GLY A 95 6.73 9.93 -2.41
N SER A 96 5.59 9.46 -1.90
CA SER A 96 5.53 8.41 -0.87
C SER A 96 4.18 7.72 -0.87
N CYS A 97 4.11 6.52 -0.32
CA CYS A 97 2.86 5.83 -0.02
C CYS A 97 2.81 5.42 1.47
N PRO A 98 1.66 4.99 2.01
CA PRO A 98 1.53 4.66 3.43
C PRO A 98 2.48 3.56 3.94
N GLY A 99 3.02 2.72 3.05
CA GLY A 99 4.05 1.73 3.39
C GLY A 99 5.46 2.31 3.35
N THR A 100 5.79 3.03 2.28
CA THR A 100 7.14 3.56 2.06
C THR A 100 7.45 4.74 2.95
N VAL A 101 6.48 5.55 3.37
CA VAL A 101 6.72 6.69 4.28
C VAL A 101 7.38 6.25 5.58
N LEU A 102 7.02 5.07 6.10
CA LEU A 102 7.62 4.52 7.32
C LEU A 102 9.08 4.12 7.09
N ALA A 103 9.36 3.46 5.96
CA ALA A 103 10.72 3.12 5.57
C ALA A 103 11.58 4.36 5.25
N GLN A 104 10.99 5.39 4.64
CA GLN A 104 11.61 6.68 4.36
C GLN A 104 11.98 7.45 5.63
N VAL A 105 11.11 7.41 6.64
CA VAL A 105 11.40 7.98 7.98
C VAL A 105 12.58 7.25 8.60
N GLY A 106 12.60 5.91 8.53
CA GLY A 106 13.74 5.11 8.96
C GLY A 106 15.04 5.43 8.23
N ALA A 107 14.95 5.66 6.92
CA ALA A 107 16.08 6.03 6.06
C ALA A 107 16.49 7.51 6.16
N GLY A 108 15.76 8.35 6.91
CA GLY A 108 16.08 9.76 7.11
C GLY A 108 15.78 10.68 5.91
N SER A 109 14.76 10.37 5.11
CA SER A 109 14.37 11.22 3.98
C SER A 109 13.71 12.52 4.47
N PRO A 110 14.17 13.72 4.06
CA PRO A 110 13.65 14.99 4.60
C PRO A 110 12.15 15.21 4.41
N SER A 111 11.60 14.86 3.24
CA SER A 111 10.16 15.02 2.94
C SER A 111 9.28 14.07 3.75
N SER A 112 9.83 12.95 4.20
CA SER A 112 9.07 11.88 4.87
C SER A 112 8.49 12.30 6.22
N TYR A 113 9.14 13.22 6.94
CA TYR A 113 8.64 13.71 8.22
C TYR A 113 7.37 14.56 8.04
N ALA A 114 7.37 15.44 7.05
CA ALA A 114 6.19 16.23 6.70
C ALA A 114 5.07 15.33 6.19
N THR A 115 5.38 14.36 5.33
CA THR A 115 4.42 13.35 4.85
C THR A 115 3.84 12.51 6.00
N LEU A 116 4.66 12.09 6.97
CA LEU A 116 4.20 11.35 8.15
C LEU A 116 3.25 12.20 8.99
N GLY A 117 3.61 13.46 9.26
CA GLY A 117 2.76 14.41 9.99
C GLY A 117 1.42 14.62 9.28
N GLY A 118 1.45 14.86 7.97
CA GLY A 118 0.25 14.94 7.14
C GLY A 118 -0.60 13.67 7.19
N GLY A 119 0.03 12.50 7.14
CA GLY A 119 -0.65 11.22 7.27
C GLY A 119 -1.30 11.00 8.63
N ILE A 120 -0.67 11.44 9.72
CA ILE A 120 -1.28 11.40 11.07
C ILE A 120 -2.49 12.33 11.13
N ILE A 121 -2.39 13.55 10.57
CA ILE A 121 -3.53 14.48 10.47
C ILE A 121 -4.65 13.87 9.62
N GLY A 122 -4.32 13.19 8.52
CA GLY A 122 -5.28 12.47 7.68
C GLY A 122 -5.96 11.33 8.44
N GLY A 123 -5.21 10.61 9.28
CA GLY A 123 -5.75 9.60 10.19
C GLY A 123 -6.72 10.20 11.20
N LEU A 124 -6.38 11.35 11.80
CA LEU A 124 -7.23 12.09 12.75
C LEU A 124 -8.51 12.61 12.09
N ALA A 125 -8.42 13.19 10.91
CA ALA A 125 -9.58 13.64 10.15
C ALA A 125 -10.47 12.46 9.77
N TRP A 126 -9.87 11.30 9.44
CA TRP A 126 -10.61 10.09 9.15
C TRP A 126 -11.38 9.58 10.36
N THR A 127 -10.69 9.29 11.47
CA THR A 127 -11.28 8.69 12.67
C THR A 127 -12.22 9.64 13.40
N GLY A 128 -11.92 10.94 13.40
CA GLY A 128 -12.67 11.94 14.14
C GLY A 128 -13.95 12.38 13.42
N PHE A 129 -13.97 12.41 12.09
CA PHE A 129 -15.08 13.03 11.35
C PHE A 129 -15.51 12.23 10.11
N LEU A 130 -14.59 11.94 9.19
CA LEU A 130 -14.95 11.38 7.89
C LEU A 130 -15.53 9.96 7.99
N GLU A 131 -15.06 9.13 8.92
CA GLU A 131 -15.58 7.78 9.11
C GLU A 131 -17.07 7.79 9.49
N GLN A 132 -17.47 8.71 10.37
CA GLN A 132 -18.87 8.83 10.77
C GLN A 132 -19.74 9.32 9.60
N TRP A 133 -19.25 10.32 8.87
CA TRP A 133 -19.95 10.85 7.69
C TRP A 133 -20.11 9.80 6.58
N THR A 134 -19.05 9.05 6.27
CA THR A 134 -19.07 7.99 5.26
C THR A 134 -19.97 6.81 5.67
N ARG A 135 -19.96 6.39 6.94
CA ARG A 135 -20.88 5.34 7.44
C ARG A 135 -22.34 5.77 7.39
N SER A 136 -22.64 7.04 7.67
CA SER A 136 -24.00 7.57 7.59
C SER A 136 -24.54 7.64 6.15
N SER A 137 -23.67 7.85 5.17
CA SER A 137 -24.04 7.83 3.75
C SER A 137 -24.16 6.40 3.20
N ALA A 138 -23.26 5.50 3.62
CA ALA A 138 -23.29 4.09 3.21
C ALA A 138 -24.51 3.33 3.77
N SER A 139 -24.99 3.66 4.97
CA SER A 139 -26.16 3.02 5.58
C SER A 139 -27.48 3.34 4.83
N GLN A 140 -27.57 4.48 4.14
CA GLN A 140 -28.73 4.84 3.31
C GLN A 140 -28.77 4.07 1.98
N SER A 141 -27.64 3.56 1.50
CA SER A 141 -27.57 2.68 0.30
C SER A 141 -27.84 1.20 0.62
N GLY A 142 -28.18 0.87 1.87
CA GLY A 142 -28.37 -0.50 2.35
C GLY A 142 -29.64 -1.17 1.83
N SER A 143 -29.60 -1.76 0.63
CA SER A 143 -30.49 -2.86 0.22
C SER A 143 -30.11 -3.64 -1.06
N ARG A 144 -28.86 -3.54 -1.58
CA ARG A 144 -28.45 -4.29 -2.78
C ARG A 144 -27.19 -5.15 -2.61
N ASP A 145 -27.03 -5.80 -1.45
CA ASP A 145 -26.08 -6.90 -1.27
C ASP A 145 -26.63 -8.21 -1.87
N ALA A 146 -27.00 -8.16 -3.15
CA ALA A 146 -27.08 -9.36 -3.97
C ALA A 146 -25.65 -9.89 -4.17
N LYS A 147 -25.47 -11.22 -4.20
CA LYS A 147 -24.18 -11.94 -4.42
C LYS A 147 -23.33 -11.29 -5.52
N ARG A 148 -22.49 -10.32 -5.18
CA ARG A 148 -21.58 -9.67 -6.15
C ARG A 148 -20.28 -10.47 -6.22
N PRO A 149 -19.68 -10.62 -7.40
CA PRO A 149 -18.38 -11.26 -7.51
C PRO A 149 -17.34 -10.42 -6.76
N LEU A 150 -16.67 -11.06 -5.80
CA LEU A 150 -15.58 -10.48 -5.03
C LEU A 150 -14.23 -10.81 -5.68
N THR A 151 -14.18 -11.87 -6.47
CA THR A 151 -12.96 -12.33 -7.14
C THR A 151 -13.11 -12.35 -8.66
N VAL A 152 -11.99 -12.27 -9.36
CA VAL A 152 -11.93 -12.43 -10.83
C VAL A 152 -12.49 -13.79 -11.25
N GLY A 153 -12.28 -14.84 -10.45
CA GLY A 153 -12.81 -16.17 -10.72
C GLY A 153 -14.34 -16.19 -10.72
N GLU A 154 -14.97 -15.60 -9.71
CA GLU A 154 -16.44 -15.49 -9.65
C GLU A 154 -17.02 -14.66 -10.81
N LEU A 155 -16.34 -13.60 -11.22
CA LEU A 155 -16.79 -12.75 -12.33
C LEU A 155 -16.72 -13.48 -13.69
N LEU A 156 -15.69 -14.30 -13.89
CA LEU A 156 -15.46 -15.04 -15.14
C LEU A 156 -16.08 -16.45 -15.12
N GLY A 157 -16.71 -16.86 -14.02
CA GLY A 157 -17.20 -18.24 -13.85
C GLY A 157 -16.10 -19.30 -13.78
N LEU A 158 -14.86 -18.89 -13.48
CA LEU A 158 -13.70 -19.78 -13.40
C LEU A 158 -13.49 -20.31 -11.97
N HIS A 159 -12.88 -21.50 -11.88
CA HIS A 159 -12.45 -22.02 -10.59
C HIS A 159 -11.42 -21.06 -9.93
N PRO A 160 -11.50 -20.78 -8.61
CA PRO A 160 -10.67 -19.77 -7.96
C PRO A 160 -9.15 -19.97 -8.15
N SER A 161 -8.67 -21.21 -8.17
CA SER A 161 -7.25 -21.50 -8.41
C SER A 161 -6.82 -21.18 -9.85
N MET A 162 -7.67 -21.45 -10.84
CA MET A 162 -7.39 -21.13 -12.24
C MET A 162 -7.33 -19.63 -12.45
N ALA A 163 -8.28 -18.89 -11.88
CA ALA A 163 -8.29 -17.42 -11.96
C ALA A 163 -7.04 -16.81 -11.31
N ALA A 164 -6.63 -17.33 -10.16
CA ALA A 164 -5.40 -16.89 -9.48
C ALA A 164 -4.14 -17.19 -10.32
N LEU A 165 -4.04 -18.39 -10.90
CA LEU A 165 -2.91 -18.76 -11.76
C LEU A 165 -2.84 -17.89 -13.02
N LEU A 166 -3.98 -17.63 -13.66
CA LEU A 166 -4.05 -16.74 -14.84
C LEU A 166 -3.62 -15.32 -14.50
N LEU A 167 -4.09 -14.78 -13.36
CA LEU A 167 -3.70 -13.44 -12.92
C LEU A 167 -2.19 -13.38 -12.62
N GLN A 168 -1.62 -14.39 -11.97
CA GLN A 168 -0.18 -14.49 -11.70
C GLN A 168 0.64 -14.58 -13.00
N ALA A 169 0.21 -15.41 -13.94
CA ALA A 169 0.85 -15.53 -15.25
C ALA A 169 0.82 -14.19 -16.01
N LEU A 170 -0.32 -13.49 -15.99
CA LEU A 170 -0.48 -12.18 -16.63
C LEU A 170 0.42 -11.13 -15.99
N MET A 171 0.52 -11.07 -14.66
CA MET A 171 1.43 -10.16 -13.97
C MET A 171 2.90 -10.49 -14.26
N SER A 172 3.25 -11.76 -14.38
CA SER A 172 4.62 -12.19 -14.69
C SER A 172 5.01 -11.85 -16.13
N LEU A 173 4.09 -12.01 -17.07
CA LEU A 173 4.24 -11.54 -18.46
C LEU A 173 4.36 -10.02 -18.53
N ALA A 174 3.57 -9.29 -17.75
CA ALA A 174 3.69 -7.83 -17.67
C ALA A 174 5.06 -7.40 -17.12
N VAL A 175 5.61 -8.10 -16.12
CA VAL A 175 6.98 -7.86 -15.64
C VAL A 175 8.00 -8.10 -16.75
N LEU A 176 7.92 -9.24 -17.46
CA LEU A 176 8.81 -9.55 -18.58
C LEU A 176 8.74 -8.49 -19.68
N SER A 177 7.54 -8.01 -19.99
CA SER A 177 7.35 -6.90 -20.94
C SER A 177 7.96 -5.60 -20.43
N LEU A 178 7.82 -5.26 -19.14
CA LEU A 178 8.40 -4.03 -18.60
C LEU A 178 9.93 -4.07 -18.58
N LEU A 179 10.56 -5.25 -18.50
CA LEU A 179 12.02 -5.37 -18.55
C LEU A 179 12.59 -4.85 -19.87
N THR A 180 11.83 -4.86 -20.97
CA THR A 180 12.28 -4.32 -22.26
C THR A 180 12.24 -2.79 -22.32
N PHE A 181 11.48 -2.14 -21.43
CA PHE A 181 11.32 -0.68 -21.38
C PHE A 181 12.19 0.01 -20.32
N THR A 182 12.81 -0.73 -19.40
CA THR A 182 13.54 -0.11 -18.29
C THR A 182 14.98 0.19 -18.64
N ASN A 183 15.29 1.49 -18.74
CA ASN A 183 16.66 1.98 -18.68
C ASN A 183 17.18 1.88 -17.24
N GLN A 184 18.18 1.02 -17.01
CA GLN A 184 18.72 0.68 -15.68
C GLN A 184 19.49 1.81 -14.97
N ALA A 185 19.62 2.99 -15.58
CA ALA A 185 20.74 3.90 -15.33
C ALA A 185 20.57 4.97 -14.24
N SER A 186 19.39 5.20 -13.65
CA SER A 186 19.15 6.46 -12.92
C SER A 186 19.02 6.38 -11.39
N VAL A 187 18.95 5.20 -10.75
CA VAL A 187 18.67 5.11 -9.30
C VAL A 187 19.51 4.05 -8.57
N GLN A 188 20.13 4.45 -7.46
CA GLN A 188 20.88 3.58 -6.54
C GLN A 188 19.92 2.69 -5.73
N SER A 189 19.80 1.43 -6.11
CA SER A 189 19.12 0.36 -5.36
C SER A 189 20.11 -0.76 -5.03
N LEU A 190 19.98 -1.43 -3.88
CA LEU A 190 20.84 -2.59 -3.56
C LEU A 190 20.60 -3.76 -4.51
N VAL A 191 19.35 -3.97 -4.90
CA VAL A 191 18.96 -5.12 -5.74
C VAL A 191 18.15 -4.66 -6.95
N PRO A 192 18.17 -5.45 -8.05
CA PRO A 192 17.30 -5.20 -9.20
C PRO A 192 15.81 -5.21 -8.84
N PRO A 193 14.93 -4.60 -9.65
CA PRO A 193 13.52 -4.43 -9.34
C PRO A 193 12.78 -5.76 -9.10
N VAL A 194 13.07 -6.78 -9.93
CA VAL A 194 12.50 -8.13 -9.81
C VAL A 194 12.93 -8.78 -8.50
N THR A 195 14.22 -8.75 -8.19
CA THR A 195 14.75 -9.27 -6.92
C THR A 195 14.13 -8.54 -5.73
N GLY A 196 13.96 -7.22 -5.84
CA GLY A 196 13.25 -6.41 -4.85
C GLY A 196 11.81 -6.87 -4.62
N GLY A 197 11.07 -7.14 -5.71
CA GLY A 197 9.72 -7.69 -5.63
C GLY A 197 9.66 -9.08 -4.99
N LEU A 198 10.62 -9.96 -5.31
CA LEU A 198 10.75 -11.27 -4.66
C LEU A 198 11.05 -11.15 -3.17
N LEU A 199 11.94 -10.24 -2.76
CA LEU A 199 12.20 -9.96 -1.34
C LEU A 199 10.92 -9.51 -0.63
N ILE A 200 10.15 -8.60 -1.23
CA ILE A 200 8.85 -8.18 -0.68
C ILE A 200 7.88 -9.36 -0.54
N SER A 201 7.83 -10.28 -1.52
CA SER A 201 7.02 -11.50 -1.43
C SER A 201 7.49 -12.43 -0.30
N VAL A 202 8.79 -12.55 -0.05
CA VAL A 202 9.32 -13.30 1.10
C VAL A 202 8.81 -12.70 2.40
N THR A 203 8.71 -11.37 2.50
CA THR A 203 8.13 -10.73 3.69
C THR A 203 6.63 -11.00 3.85
N GLN A 204 5.89 -11.15 2.75
CA GLN A 204 4.49 -11.61 2.79
C GLN A 204 4.41 -13.06 3.30
N LEU A 205 5.31 -13.94 2.85
CA LEU A 205 5.42 -15.32 3.35
C LEU A 205 5.69 -15.33 4.86
N VAL A 206 6.66 -14.54 5.33
CA VAL A 206 6.98 -14.40 6.76
C VAL A 206 5.76 -13.88 7.53
N SER A 207 5.03 -12.90 6.98
CA SER A 207 3.79 -12.38 7.57
C SER A 207 2.73 -13.47 7.71
N LEU A 208 2.53 -14.28 6.68
CA LEU A 208 1.54 -15.38 6.70
C LEU A 208 1.95 -16.49 7.68
N ALA A 209 3.22 -16.88 7.69
CA ALA A 209 3.75 -17.90 8.59
C ALA A 209 3.67 -17.46 10.07
N LEU A 210 4.04 -16.22 10.39
CA LEU A 210 4.15 -15.76 11.77
C LEU A 210 2.88 -15.08 12.31
N ARG A 211 2.12 -14.39 11.47
CA ARG A 211 0.95 -13.58 11.90
C ARG A 211 -0.38 -14.10 11.37
N ARG A 212 -0.36 -15.00 10.38
CA ARG A 212 -1.57 -15.45 9.64
C ARG A 212 -2.36 -14.28 9.04
N SER A 213 -1.69 -13.17 8.76
CA SER A 213 -2.26 -11.96 8.21
C SER A 213 -1.40 -11.46 7.04
N THR A 214 -2.04 -10.82 6.08
CA THR A 214 -1.35 -10.20 4.95
C THR A 214 -0.68 -8.88 5.34
N LEU A 215 0.24 -8.39 4.50
CA LEU A 215 0.92 -7.11 4.71
C LEU A 215 -0.05 -5.93 4.55
N GLY A 216 0.08 -4.96 5.46
CA GLY A 216 -0.64 -3.68 5.42
C GLY A 216 -0.17 -2.77 6.54
N THR A 217 0.08 -1.50 6.22
CA THR A 217 0.59 -0.51 7.18
C THR A 217 -0.39 0.61 7.46
N SER A 218 -1.37 0.87 6.57
CA SER A 218 -2.26 2.03 6.72
C SER A 218 -3.13 2.02 7.97
N LYS A 219 -3.42 0.86 8.55
CA LYS A 219 -4.18 0.77 9.80
C LYS A 219 -3.42 1.40 10.97
N ALA A 220 -2.08 1.44 10.92
CA ALA A 220 -1.27 2.09 11.94
C ALA A 220 -1.59 3.60 12.09
N PHE A 221 -1.90 4.31 10.99
CA PHE A 221 -2.27 5.72 11.06
C PHE A 221 -3.60 5.94 11.78
N GLU A 222 -4.56 5.04 11.57
CA GLU A 222 -5.83 5.05 12.28
C GLU A 222 -5.65 4.73 13.77
N ASP A 223 -4.82 3.74 14.08
CA ASP A 223 -4.54 3.35 15.46
C ASP A 223 -3.87 4.52 16.22
N VAL A 224 -2.87 5.19 15.62
CA VAL A 224 -2.26 6.42 16.18
C VAL A 224 -3.32 7.50 16.40
N ALA A 225 -4.18 7.73 15.42
CA ALA A 225 -5.23 8.74 15.53
C ALA A 225 -6.22 8.43 16.68
N GLN A 226 -6.59 7.16 16.87
CA GLN A 226 -7.43 6.74 17.99
C GLN A 226 -6.73 6.95 19.34
N TYR A 227 -5.44 6.59 19.47
CA TYR A 227 -4.68 6.88 20.69
C TYR A 227 -4.65 8.38 21.02
N ILE A 228 -4.43 9.24 20.02
CA ILE A 228 -4.41 10.69 20.20
C ILE A 228 -5.81 11.20 20.61
N LEU A 229 -6.87 10.82 19.91
CA LEU A 229 -8.24 11.27 20.23
C LEU A 229 -8.69 10.81 21.62
N GLN A 230 -8.30 9.62 22.05
CA GLN A 230 -8.57 9.13 23.41
C GLN A 230 -7.75 9.89 24.46
N ALA A 231 -6.47 10.16 24.20
CA ALA A 231 -5.61 10.94 25.09
C ALA A 231 -6.13 12.37 25.31
N VAL A 232 -6.75 12.97 24.29
CA VAL A 232 -7.38 14.31 24.36
C VAL A 232 -8.83 14.24 24.88
N GLY A 233 -9.37 13.05 25.13
CA GLY A 233 -10.73 12.86 25.67
C GLY A 233 -11.86 13.06 24.64
N LEU A 234 -11.53 13.14 23.35
CA LEU A 234 -12.48 13.33 22.23
C LEU A 234 -13.10 12.03 21.72
N SER A 235 -12.56 10.87 22.12
CA SER A 235 -13.09 9.56 21.77
C SER A 235 -13.11 8.64 22.99
N LYS A 236 -14.14 7.81 23.11
CA LYS A 236 -14.27 6.78 24.15
C LYS A 236 -14.46 5.43 23.45
N GLY A 237 -13.59 4.48 23.74
CA GLY A 237 -13.65 3.15 23.15
C GLY A 237 -12.48 2.27 23.60
N PRO A 238 -12.48 0.98 23.26
CA PRO A 238 -11.33 0.11 23.50
C PRO A 238 -10.11 0.65 22.74
N LEU A 239 -8.93 0.59 23.36
CA LEU A 239 -7.67 0.94 22.70
C LEU A 239 -7.44 -0.02 21.52
N PRO A 240 -6.97 0.48 20.37
CA PRO A 240 -6.67 -0.37 19.23
C PRO A 240 -5.57 -1.37 19.56
N GLN A 241 -5.55 -2.47 18.81
CA GLN A 241 -4.55 -3.51 19.01
C GLN A 241 -3.17 -3.04 18.54
N SER A 242 -2.15 -3.15 19.39
CA SER A 242 -0.80 -2.63 19.11
C SER A 242 -0.06 -3.31 17.94
N GLN A 243 -0.60 -4.36 17.33
CA GLN A 243 0.10 -5.12 16.29
C GLN A 243 0.42 -4.29 15.04
N ASN A 244 -0.46 -3.38 14.61
CA ASN A 244 -0.21 -2.57 13.41
C ASN A 244 0.85 -1.51 13.70
N LEU A 245 0.85 -0.93 14.90
CA LEU A 245 1.89 0.00 15.34
C LEU A 245 3.24 -0.68 15.44
N ILE A 246 3.30 -1.88 16.05
CA ILE A 246 4.54 -2.66 16.16
C ILE A 246 5.07 -3.05 14.77
N MET A 247 4.17 -3.41 13.84
CA MET A 247 4.55 -3.64 12.44
C MET A 247 5.11 -2.36 11.82
N ALA A 248 4.43 -1.22 11.99
CA ALA A 248 4.84 0.06 11.41
C ALA A 248 6.19 0.56 11.95
N THR A 249 6.42 0.43 13.26
CA THR A 249 7.73 0.72 13.87
C THR A 249 8.80 -0.25 13.39
N GLY A 250 8.44 -1.53 13.20
CA GLY A 250 9.30 -2.50 12.53
C GLY A 250 9.70 -2.06 11.12
N VAL A 251 8.76 -1.54 10.31
CA VAL A 251 9.06 -1.04 8.95
C VAL A 251 10.04 0.12 9.00
N ALA A 252 9.84 1.08 9.92
CA ALA A 252 10.80 2.17 10.11
C ALA A 252 12.17 1.65 10.58
N LEU A 253 12.20 0.72 11.54
CA LEU A 253 13.43 0.12 12.03
C LEU A 253 14.17 -0.66 10.94
N GLY A 254 13.47 -1.43 10.11
CA GLY A 254 14.08 -2.14 8.98
C GLY A 254 14.67 -1.20 7.95
N GLY A 255 13.96 -0.09 7.66
CA GLY A 255 14.47 0.96 6.80
C GLY A 255 15.73 1.63 7.36
N PHE A 256 15.73 1.92 8.66
CA PHE A 256 16.88 2.47 9.38
C PHE A 256 18.09 1.52 9.37
N LEU A 257 17.91 0.26 9.80
CA LEU A 257 18.98 -0.72 9.88
C LEU A 257 19.65 -0.95 8.52
N LEU A 258 18.85 -1.08 7.45
CA LEU A 258 19.42 -1.28 6.12
C LEU A 258 20.10 -0.01 5.58
N SER A 259 19.57 1.17 5.89
CA SER A 259 20.18 2.45 5.50
C SER A 259 21.51 2.72 6.22
N VAL A 260 21.62 2.30 7.49
CA VAL A 260 22.88 2.34 8.26
C VAL A 260 23.88 1.33 7.72
N ALA A 261 23.44 0.11 7.38
CA ALA A 261 24.30 -0.92 6.80
C ALA A 261 24.80 -0.56 5.39
N TYR A 262 23.99 0.15 4.61
CA TYR A 262 24.30 0.55 3.23
C TYR A 262 23.98 2.03 2.96
N PRO A 263 24.84 2.96 3.42
CA PRO A 263 24.61 4.41 3.32
C PRO A 263 24.45 4.93 1.88
N SER A 264 24.98 4.19 0.90
CA SER A 264 24.82 4.49 -0.53
C SER A 264 23.36 4.53 -0.97
N VAL A 265 22.45 3.80 -0.31
CA VAL A 265 21.04 3.73 -0.71
C VAL A 265 20.17 4.82 -0.07
N ALA A 266 20.63 5.40 1.04
CA ALA A 266 20.00 6.57 1.67
C ALA A 266 20.36 7.89 0.96
N SER A 267 21.43 7.89 0.16
CA SER A 267 22.00 9.09 -0.49
C SER A 267 21.43 9.40 -1.88
N GLY A 268 20.34 8.72 -2.28
CA GLY A 268 19.73 8.89 -3.61
C GLY A 268 19.23 10.32 -3.91
N PRO A 269 18.94 10.63 -5.18
CA PRO A 269 18.45 11.94 -5.59
C PRO A 269 17.20 12.31 -4.80
N LYS A 270 17.21 13.51 -4.21
CA LYS A 270 16.10 14.04 -3.41
C LYS A 270 15.30 14.98 -4.31
N PRO A 271 14.13 14.58 -4.84
CA PRO A 271 13.27 15.52 -5.55
C PRO A 271 12.90 16.66 -4.61
N ALA A 272 12.83 17.88 -5.15
CA ALA A 272 12.55 19.09 -4.39
C ALA A 272 11.05 19.20 -4.06
N ILE A 273 10.54 18.24 -3.27
CA ILE A 273 9.15 18.26 -2.81
C ILE A 273 9.07 19.18 -1.59
N SER A 274 8.26 20.24 -1.68
CA SER A 274 8.06 21.16 -0.55
C SER A 274 7.46 20.42 0.66
N SER A 275 7.78 20.87 1.87
CA SER A 275 7.21 20.30 3.10
C SER A 275 5.67 20.41 3.12
N ALA A 276 5.13 21.50 2.56
CA ALA A 276 3.68 21.69 2.45
C ALA A 276 3.04 20.67 1.49
N ALA A 277 3.63 20.46 0.31
CA ALA A 277 3.17 19.43 -0.62
C ALA A 277 3.30 18.02 -0.01
N SER A 278 4.39 17.76 0.70
CA SER A 278 4.63 16.49 1.41
C SER A 278 3.55 16.23 2.47
N ALA A 279 3.26 17.21 3.32
CA ALA A 279 2.22 17.10 4.33
C ALA A 279 0.82 16.96 3.72
N PHE A 280 0.50 17.74 2.70
CA PHE A 280 -0.78 17.63 2.00
C PHE A 280 -0.94 16.27 1.31
N GLY A 281 0.09 15.80 0.62
CA GLY A 281 0.12 14.47 0.02
C GLY A 281 -0.02 13.37 1.06
N GLY A 282 0.63 13.52 2.21
CA GLY A 282 0.48 12.64 3.37
C GLY A 282 -0.95 12.54 3.88
N PHE A 283 -1.63 13.68 4.01
CA PHE A 283 -3.03 13.76 4.40
C PHE A 283 -3.92 13.04 3.37
N LEU A 284 -3.81 13.40 2.09
CA LEU A 284 -4.60 12.80 1.01
C LEU A 284 -4.40 11.30 0.90
N MET A 285 -3.14 10.82 0.99
CA MET A 285 -2.85 9.39 0.85
C MET A 285 -3.44 8.57 1.99
N VAL A 286 -3.44 9.06 3.24
CA VAL A 286 -4.01 8.33 4.36
C VAL A 286 -5.53 8.35 4.29
N VAL A 287 -6.15 9.51 4.05
CA VAL A 287 -7.61 9.61 3.87
C VAL A 287 -8.08 8.72 2.71
N GLY A 288 -7.40 8.77 1.56
CA GLY A 288 -7.68 7.93 0.40
C GLY A 288 -7.53 6.44 0.69
N ALA A 289 -6.46 6.03 1.37
CA ALA A 289 -6.26 4.64 1.76
C ALA A 289 -7.33 4.14 2.74
N ARG A 290 -7.81 4.99 3.64
CA ARG A 290 -8.90 4.63 4.56
C ARG A 290 -10.22 4.51 3.81
N LEU A 291 -10.51 5.46 2.93
CA LEU A 291 -11.70 5.48 2.10
C LEU A 291 -11.78 4.26 1.17
N ALA A 292 -10.66 3.85 0.58
CA ALA A 292 -10.58 2.67 -0.28
C ALA A 292 -10.67 1.34 0.49
N GLY A 293 -10.55 1.35 1.82
CA GLY A 293 -10.49 0.13 2.64
C GLY A 293 -9.12 -0.55 2.65
N GLY A 294 -8.05 0.16 2.28
CA GLY A 294 -6.68 -0.35 2.29
C GLY A 294 -5.68 0.59 1.61
N CYS A 295 -4.39 0.37 1.87
CA CYS A 295 -3.29 1.08 1.19
C CYS A 295 -2.76 0.31 -0.02
N THR A 296 -1.74 0.90 -0.67
CA THR A 296 -0.99 0.34 -1.80
C THR A 296 -0.56 -1.11 -1.57
N SER A 297 0.13 -1.44 -0.48
CA SER A 297 0.54 -2.83 -0.19
C SER A 297 -0.65 -3.74 0.13
N GLY A 298 -1.69 -3.19 0.77
CA GLY A 298 -2.90 -3.92 1.13
C GLY A 298 -3.75 -4.34 -0.07
N HIS A 299 -3.97 -3.44 -1.03
CA HIS A 299 -4.72 -3.75 -2.24
C HIS A 299 -3.83 -4.34 -3.33
N GLY A 300 -2.72 -3.69 -3.67
CA GLY A 300 -1.99 -4.08 -4.87
C GLY A 300 -0.94 -5.19 -4.69
N ILE A 301 -0.59 -5.59 -3.46
CA ILE A 301 0.18 -6.85 -3.21
C ILE A 301 -0.75 -7.91 -2.62
N SER A 302 -1.38 -7.61 -1.49
CA SER A 302 -2.15 -8.60 -0.74
C SER A 302 -3.55 -8.84 -1.32
N GLY A 303 -4.17 -7.84 -1.92
CA GLY A 303 -5.51 -7.95 -2.51
C GLY A 303 -5.49 -8.57 -3.91
N THR A 304 -4.49 -8.22 -4.72
CA THR A 304 -4.24 -8.80 -6.05
C THR A 304 -3.84 -10.27 -5.96
N SER A 305 -3.03 -10.66 -4.97
CA SER A 305 -2.71 -12.07 -4.70
C SER A 305 -3.95 -12.91 -4.34
N LEU A 306 -4.98 -12.29 -3.76
CA LEU A 306 -6.29 -12.90 -3.49
C LEU A 306 -7.25 -12.80 -4.70
N SER A 307 -6.80 -12.31 -5.85
CA SER A 307 -7.62 -12.06 -7.04
C SER A 307 -8.87 -11.21 -6.77
N SER A 308 -8.78 -10.29 -5.80
CA SER A 308 -9.90 -9.44 -5.38
C SER A 308 -10.16 -8.32 -6.39
N LEU A 309 -11.40 -8.22 -6.88
CA LEU A 309 -11.80 -7.21 -7.86
C LEU A 309 -11.73 -5.79 -7.30
N SER A 310 -12.13 -5.58 -6.04
CA SER A 310 -12.01 -4.27 -5.38
C SER A 310 -10.55 -3.81 -5.30
N SER A 311 -9.62 -4.75 -5.20
CA SER A 311 -8.19 -4.47 -5.15
C SER A 311 -7.59 -4.13 -6.49
N LEU A 312 -7.99 -4.82 -7.56
CA LEU A 312 -7.60 -4.45 -8.93
C LEU A 312 -8.14 -3.05 -9.28
N LEU A 313 -9.41 -2.79 -8.98
CA LEU A 313 -10.04 -1.49 -9.21
C LEU A 313 -9.34 -0.38 -8.41
N THR A 314 -9.12 -0.58 -7.11
CA THR A 314 -8.45 0.43 -6.25
C THR A 314 -7.03 0.69 -6.73
N THR A 315 -6.29 -0.36 -7.12
CA THR A 315 -4.91 -0.22 -7.61
C THR A 315 -4.88 0.55 -8.93
N GLY A 316 -5.77 0.24 -9.88
CA GLY A 316 -5.91 0.99 -11.13
C GLY A 316 -6.27 2.46 -10.90
N ALA A 317 -7.24 2.72 -10.02
CA ALA A 317 -7.64 4.07 -9.63
C ALA A 317 -6.48 4.85 -8.98
N MET A 318 -5.70 4.20 -8.12
CA MET A 318 -4.51 4.78 -7.50
C MET A 318 -3.43 5.15 -8.51
N LEU A 319 -3.12 4.28 -9.47
CA LEU A 319 -2.21 4.66 -10.55
C LEU A 319 -2.77 5.82 -11.38
N ALA A 320 -4.04 5.76 -11.77
CA ALA A 320 -4.70 6.81 -12.56
C ALA A 320 -4.66 8.18 -11.86
N GLY A 321 -5.01 8.25 -10.57
CA GLY A 321 -5.00 9.48 -9.80
C GLY A 321 -3.59 10.03 -9.59
N GLY A 322 -2.60 9.15 -9.38
CA GLY A 322 -1.21 9.55 -9.26
C GLY A 322 -0.64 10.08 -10.57
N MET A 323 -0.88 9.41 -11.70
CA MET A 323 -0.45 9.87 -13.02
C MET A 323 -1.10 11.20 -13.40
N ALA A 324 -2.41 11.32 -13.20
CA ALA A 324 -3.14 12.55 -13.48
C ALA A 324 -2.58 13.72 -12.65
N THR A 325 -2.32 13.51 -11.36
CA THR A 325 -1.76 14.55 -10.48
C THR A 325 -0.31 14.89 -10.83
N ALA A 326 0.51 13.88 -11.14
CA ALA A 326 1.91 14.07 -11.51
C ALA A 326 2.07 14.86 -12.82
N ALA A 327 1.11 14.76 -13.75
CA ALA A 327 1.09 15.55 -14.98
C ALA A 327 0.97 17.07 -14.74
N PHE A 328 0.40 17.49 -13.61
CA PHE A 328 0.27 18.90 -13.23
C PHE A 328 1.38 19.38 -12.29
N LEU A 329 2.26 18.49 -11.80
CA LEU A 329 3.31 18.82 -10.85
C LEU A 329 4.68 18.97 -11.54
N SER A 330 5.24 20.17 -11.43
CA SER A 330 6.67 20.43 -11.68
C SER A 330 7.45 20.17 -10.38
N TYR A 331 8.36 19.19 -10.40
CA TYR A 331 9.29 18.89 -9.31
C TYR A 331 10.66 19.48 -9.59
#